data_AF-A0A968VNF5-F1
#
_entry.id   AF-A0A968VNF5-F1
#
_cell.length_a   1.000
_cell.length_b   1.000
_cell.length_c   1.000
_cell.angle_alpha   90.00
_cell.angle_beta   90.00
_cell.angle_gamma   90.00
#
_symmetry.space_group_name_H-M   'P 1'
#
loop_
_entity.id
_entity.type
_entity.pdbx_description
1 polymer ?
#
loop_
_entity_poly.entity_id
_entity_poly.type
_entity_poly.pdbx_seq_one_letter_code
_entity_poly.pdbx_strand_id
1 'polypeptide(L)'
;MMTYTNCDTESKDNSRDINALGQNKSAQYRGWSIHTSLIRGKLWVHWQHPKDPSLRYGCPLAEGDMEGTINHVRFLIDTAILLEARGNLTQN
;
A
#
# COMPACT_ATOMS: atom_id res chain seq x y z
N MET A 1 -11.39 32.01 34.83
CA MET A 1 -12.14 32.38 33.61
C MET A 1 -11.15 32.25 32.45
N MET A 2 -11.16 31.09 31.77
CA MET A 2 -10.25 30.83 30.65
C MET A 2 -10.95 31.18 29.33
N THR A 3 -10.31 31.99 28.50
CA THR A 3 -10.78 32.37 27.16
C THR A 3 -10.32 31.32 26.15
N TYR A 4 -11.25 30.63 25.51
CA TYR A 4 -10.98 29.80 24.34
C TYR A 4 -11.27 30.63 23.09
N THR A 5 -10.26 30.79 22.24
CA THR A 5 -10.36 31.49 20.96
C THR A 5 -10.97 30.54 19.93
N ASN A 6 -12.11 30.92 19.36
CA ASN A 6 -12.77 30.27 18.23
C ASN A 6 -11.85 30.27 17.00
N CYS A 7 -11.75 29.13 16.32
CA CYS A 7 -11.33 29.06 14.92
C CYS A 7 -12.54 28.62 14.09
N ASP A 8 -13.38 29.58 13.73
CA ASP A 8 -14.34 29.44 12.64
C ASP A 8 -13.65 29.82 11.34
N THR A 9 -13.60 28.92 10.35
CA THR A 9 -13.43 29.32 8.96
C THR A 9 -14.26 28.39 8.07
N GLU A 10 -15.45 28.92 7.76
CA GLU A 10 -16.28 28.76 6.57
C GLU A 10 -16.19 27.46 5.76
N SER A 11 -17.29 26.69 5.85
CA SER A 11 -17.74 25.78 4.81
C SER A 11 -18.19 26.56 3.57
N LYS A 12 -17.67 26.18 2.39
CA LYS A 12 -18.31 26.39 1.09
C LYS A 12 -18.34 25.06 0.34
N ASP A 13 -19.50 24.43 0.36
CA ASP A 13 -19.92 23.41 -0.60
C ASP A 13 -19.82 23.92 -2.04
N ASN A 14 -19.24 23.13 -2.94
CA ASN A 14 -19.99 22.50 -4.03
C ASN A 14 -19.12 21.73 -5.02
N SER A 15 -19.34 20.42 -5.04
CA SER A 15 -19.71 19.67 -6.25
C SER A 15 -18.89 19.95 -7.52
N ARG A 16 -17.78 19.21 -7.66
CA ARG A 16 -17.05 18.76 -8.86
C ARG A 16 -15.75 18.17 -8.29
N ASP A 17 -15.61 16.88 -8.05
CA ASP A 17 -15.30 15.89 -9.09
C ASP A 17 -15.51 14.46 -8.53
N ILE A 18 -16.69 13.88 -8.77
CA ILE A 18 -16.99 12.50 -8.35
C ILE A 18 -16.48 11.46 -9.38
N ASN A 19 -15.65 11.89 -10.34
CA ASN A 19 -15.17 11.07 -11.47
C ASN A 19 -13.65 10.82 -11.46
N ALA A 20 -12.93 11.07 -10.36
CA ALA A 20 -11.52 10.66 -10.22
C ALA A 20 -11.34 9.26 -9.61
N LEU A 21 -12.39 8.43 -9.58
CA LEU A 21 -12.37 7.07 -9.03
C LEU A 21 -11.81 6.07 -10.07
N GLY A 22 -10.55 6.21 -10.46
CA GLY A 22 -10.02 5.38 -11.54
C GLY A 22 -8.50 5.22 -11.66
N GLN A 23 -7.71 5.92 -10.85
CA GLN A 23 -6.28 5.66 -10.75
C GLN A 23 -5.89 5.60 -9.27
N ASN A 24 -6.20 4.47 -8.64
CA ASN A 24 -5.60 4.12 -7.34
C ASN A 24 -4.09 4.07 -7.55
N LYS A 25 -3.40 5.16 -7.18
CA LYS A 25 -1.95 5.23 -7.12
C LYS A 25 -1.53 4.10 -6.17
N SER A 26 -0.95 3.03 -6.71
CA SER A 26 -0.50 1.89 -5.89
C SER A 26 0.37 2.43 -4.76
N ALA A 27 0.11 2.01 -3.52
CA ALA A 27 1.00 2.33 -2.41
C ALA A 27 2.40 1.80 -2.75
N GLN A 28 3.45 2.42 -2.23
CA GLN A 28 4.81 1.93 -2.42
C GLN A 28 5.46 1.60 -1.09
N TYR A 29 6.28 0.55 -1.09
CA TYR A 29 7.12 0.17 0.04
C TYR A 29 8.51 -0.20 -0.48
N ARG A 30 9.52 0.60 -0.12
CA ARG A 30 10.91 0.41 -0.57
C ARG A 30 11.04 0.23 -2.10
N GLY A 31 10.26 1.00 -2.86
CA GLY A 31 10.23 0.94 -4.33
C GLY A 31 9.38 -0.18 -4.92
N TRP A 32 8.86 -1.11 -4.11
CA TRP A 32 7.88 -2.10 -4.56
C TRP A 32 6.49 -1.49 -4.59
N SER A 33 5.69 -1.82 -5.59
CA SER A 33 4.29 -1.39 -5.65
C SER A 33 3.39 -2.38 -4.91
N ILE A 34 2.51 -1.84 -4.07
CA ILE A 34 1.50 -2.55 -3.29
C ILE A 34 0.12 -2.06 -3.71
N HIS A 35 -0.79 -2.98 -3.99
CA HIS A 35 -2.17 -2.65 -4.31
C HIS A 35 -3.11 -3.72 -3.78
N THR A 36 -4.39 -3.38 -3.68
CA THR A 36 -5.43 -4.31 -3.26
C THR A 36 -6.42 -4.57 -4.39
N SER A 37 -7.01 -5.76 -4.38
CA SER A 37 -8.10 -6.10 -5.30
C SER A 37 -9.11 -7.00 -4.63
N LEU A 38 -10.38 -6.88 -4.99
CA LEU A 38 -11.42 -7.83 -4.57
C LEU A 38 -11.45 -9.02 -5.54
N ILE A 39 -11.21 -10.23 -5.03
CA ILE A 39 -11.27 -11.48 -5.81
C ILE A 39 -12.18 -12.46 -5.08
N ARG A 40 -13.29 -12.85 -5.74
CA ARG A 40 -14.30 -13.77 -5.19
C ARG A 40 -14.82 -13.35 -3.80
N GLY A 41 -15.08 -12.05 -3.63
CA GLY A 41 -15.58 -11.48 -2.37
C GLY A 41 -14.53 -11.33 -1.26
N LYS A 42 -13.29 -11.78 -1.48
CA LYS A 42 -12.18 -11.60 -0.52
C LYS A 42 -11.31 -10.43 -0.97
N LEU A 43 -10.85 -9.63 -0.02
CA LEU A 43 -9.84 -8.60 -0.29
C LEU A 43 -8.47 -9.28 -0.40
N TRP A 44 -7.72 -8.96 -1.44
CA TRP A 44 -6.36 -9.45 -1.66
C TRP A 44 -5.38 -8.29 -1.61
N VAL A 45 -4.22 -8.55 -1.04
CA VAL A 45 -3.06 -7.66 -1.09
C VAL A 45 -2.08 -8.24 -2.10
N HIS A 46 -1.62 -7.39 -3.01
CA HIS A 46 -0.64 -7.72 -4.03
C HIS A 46 0.58 -6.83 -3.90
N TRP A 47 1.76 -7.39 -4.16
CA TRP A 47 3.00 -6.65 -4.25
C TRP A 47 3.81 -7.10 -5.47
N GLN A 48 4.54 -6.16 -6.06
CA GLN A 48 5.24 -6.38 -7.33
C GLN A 48 6.64 -5.77 -7.28
N HIS A 49 7.61 -6.54 -7.77
CA HIS A 49 9.02 -6.18 -7.80
C HIS A 49 9.26 -5.04 -8.81
N PRO A 50 10.06 -4.01 -8.48
CA PRO A 50 10.25 -2.85 -9.36
C PRO A 50 10.93 -3.17 -10.70
N LYS A 51 11.77 -4.21 -10.75
CA LYS A 51 12.46 -4.64 -11.98
C LYS A 51 11.76 -5.79 -12.70
N ASP A 52 10.72 -6.38 -12.11
CA ASP A 52 9.96 -7.46 -12.74
C ASP A 52 8.46 -7.19 -12.59
N PRO A 53 7.88 -6.44 -13.54
CA PRO A 53 6.48 -6.09 -13.50
C PRO A 53 5.53 -7.24 -13.86
N SER A 54 6.07 -8.34 -14.39
CA SER A 54 5.30 -9.53 -14.76
C SER A 54 5.03 -10.43 -13.55
N LEU A 55 5.93 -10.41 -12.58
CA LEU A 55 5.83 -11.23 -11.37
C LEU A 55 5.06 -10.49 -10.28
N ARG A 56 3.82 -10.93 -10.07
CA ARG A 56 2.93 -10.41 -9.03
C ARG A 56 2.74 -11.44 -7.94
N TYR A 57 3.10 -11.05 -6.73
CA TYR A 57 2.83 -11.83 -5.54
C TYR A 57 1.55 -11.31 -4.89
N GLY A 58 0.81 -12.19 -4.23
CA GLY A 58 -0.38 -11.76 -3.51
C GLY A 58 -0.91 -12.80 -2.55
N CYS A 59 -1.63 -12.33 -1.54
CA CYS A 59 -2.32 -13.17 -0.57
C CYS A 59 -3.70 -12.56 -0.20
N PRO A 60 -4.66 -13.40 0.21
CA PRO A 60 -5.92 -12.90 0.75
C PRO A 60 -5.66 -12.20 2.10
N LEU A 61 -6.31 -11.06 2.29
CA LEU A 61 -6.37 -10.38 3.59
C LEU A 61 -7.23 -11.23 4.53
N ALA A 62 -6.69 -11.58 5.69
CA ALA A 62 -7.47 -12.23 6.73
C ALA A 62 -8.47 -11.23 7.34
N GLU A 63 -9.72 -11.64 7.52
CA GLU A 63 -10.74 -10.80 8.17
C GLU A 63 -10.32 -10.49 9.61
N GLY A 64 -10.27 -9.19 9.95
CA GLY A 64 -9.88 -8.73 11.29
C GLY A 64 -8.36 -8.64 11.54
N ASP A 65 -7.51 -9.07 10.60
CA ASP A 65 -6.04 -9.02 10.76
C ASP A 65 -5.34 -8.31 9.59
N MET A 66 -5.74 -7.05 9.39
CA MET A 66 -5.15 -6.19 8.37
C MET A 66 -3.69 -5.87 8.70
N GLU A 67 -3.40 -5.56 9.97
CA GLU A 67 -2.07 -5.19 10.43
C GLU A 67 -1.09 -6.35 10.31
N GLY A 68 -1.47 -7.56 10.73
CA GLY A 68 -0.64 -8.76 10.58
C GLY A 68 -0.32 -9.06 9.13
N THR A 69 -1.31 -8.95 8.24
CA THR A 69 -1.09 -9.13 6.79
C THR A 69 -0.13 -8.07 6.22
N ILE A 70 -0.29 -6.80 6.58
CA ILE A 70 0.61 -5.72 6.13
C ILE A 70 2.03 -5.97 6.63
N ASN A 71 2.20 -6.33 7.89
CA ASN A 71 3.51 -6.61 8.49
C ASN A 71 4.17 -7.83 7.83
N HIS A 72 3.38 -8.87 7.52
CA HIS A 72 3.88 -10.03 6.79
C HIS A 72 4.35 -9.67 5.38
N VAL A 73 3.59 -8.87 4.63
CA VAL A 73 3.99 -8.40 3.28
C VAL A 73 5.28 -7.58 3.34
N ARG A 74 5.42 -6.68 4.32
CA ARG A 74 6.66 -5.91 4.52
C ARG A 74 7.85 -6.82 4.81
N PHE A 75 7.69 -7.81 5.68
CA PHE A 75 8.72 -8.80 5.98
C PHE A 75 9.17 -9.55 4.72
N LEU A 76 8.25 -9.97 3.85
CA LEU A 76 8.58 -10.64 2.60
C LEU A 76 9.37 -9.73 1.65
N ILE A 77 8.98 -8.47 1.50
CA ILE A 77 9.70 -7.49 0.68
C ILE A 77 11.10 -7.24 1.24
N ASP A 78 11.24 -7.02 2.54
CA ASP A 78 12.53 -6.81 3.18
C ASP A 78 13.46 -8.02 3.02
N THR A 79 12.90 -9.23 3.15
CA THR A 79 13.63 -10.48 2.94
C THR A 79 14.11 -10.59 1.50
N ALA A 80 13.26 -10.28 0.52
CA ALA A 80 13.63 -10.29 -0.89
C ALA A 80 14.79 -9.33 -1.18
N ILE A 81 14.71 -8.09 -0.68
CA ILE A 81 15.78 -7.09 -0.82
C ILE A 81 17.10 -7.58 -0.22
N LEU A 82 17.06 -8.20 0.97
CA LEU A 82 18.26 -8.75 1.61
C LEU A 82 18.87 -9.91 0.82
N LEU A 83 18.04 -10.78 0.26
CA LEU A 83 18.50 -11.90 -0.56
C LEU A 83 19.12 -11.42 -1.87
N GLU A 84 18.51 -10.44 -2.54
CA GLU A 84 19.07 -9.80 -3.73
C GLU A 84 20.42 -9.13 -3.44
N ALA A 85 20.53 -8.40 -2.33
CA ALA A 85 21.78 -7.79 -1.91
C ALA A 85 22.88 -8.83 -1.69
N ARG A 86 22.56 -9.97 -1.08
CA ARG A 86 23.52 -11.07 -0.87
C ARG A 86 23.90 -11.80 -2.16
N GLY A 87 22.94 -12.08 -3.03
CA GLY A 87 23.20 -12.73 -4.31
C GLY A 87 24.09 -11.89 -5.24
N ASN A 88 23.97 -10.56 -5.16
CA ASN A 88 24.81 -9.64 -5.92
C ASN A 88 26.24 -9.52 -5.37
N LEU A 89 26.46 -9.83 -4.09
CA LEU A 89 27.80 -9.79 -3.47
C LEU A 89 28.67 -11.00 -3.82
N THR A 90 28.10 -12.10 -4.33
CA THR A 90 28.85 -13.31 -4.71
C THR A 90 29.21 -13.37 -6.20
N GLN A 91 28.89 -12.34 -6.99
CA GLN A 91 29.19 -12.30 -8.44
C GLN A 91 30.37 -11.38 -8.81
N ASN A 92 31.07 -10.79 -7.83
CA ASN A 92 32.26 -9.96 -8.05
C ASN A 92 33.53 -10.63 -7.56
#